data_AF-W7T6D9-F1
#
_entry.id   AF-W7T6D9-F1
#
_cell.length_a   1.000
_cell.length_b   1.000
_cell.length_c   1.000
_cell.angle_alpha   90.00
_cell.angle_beta   90.00
_cell.angle_gamma   90.00
#
_symmetry.space_group_name_H-M   'P 1'
#
loop_
_entity.id
_entity.type
_entity.pdbx_description
1 polymer ?
#
loop_
_entity_poly.entity_id
_entity_poly.type
_entity_poly.pdbx_seq_one_letter_code
_entity_poly.pdbx_strand_id
1 'polypeptide(L)'
;MDVRSSSLSRRAALTGLGGVALLAAAACSPSKEAASSLPAGQAPPVPKADATASIAEQQKVIDSLDKQIIELLKQREDAATALQKLQGGANSGRDQAIISAYAAGAGANGAAIGRAVIGADSGGAGNISPTATSTSH
;
A
#
# COMPACT_ATOMS: atom_id res chain seq x y z
N MET A 1 10.27 40.34 40.03
CA MET A 1 9.18 39.67 39.31
C MET A 1 9.49 38.19 39.32
N ASP A 2 8.70 37.48 40.10
CA ASP A 2 8.91 36.16 40.68
C ASP A 2 8.94 35.00 39.67
N VAL A 3 9.72 33.99 40.05
CA VAL A 3 9.80 32.66 39.44
C VAL A 3 8.59 31.83 39.87
N ARG A 4 7.75 31.39 38.92
CA ARG A 4 6.70 30.35 39.08
C ARG A 4 6.38 29.78 37.71
N SER A 5 6.06 28.51 37.48
CA SER A 5 6.16 27.25 38.20
C SER A 5 5.77 26.22 37.14
N SER A 6 6.45 25.08 37.14
CA SER A 6 6.20 23.94 36.27
C SER A 6 4.80 23.34 36.48
N SER A 7 4.17 22.85 35.42
CA SER A 7 3.11 21.84 35.53
C SER A 7 3.17 20.81 34.40
N LEU A 8 3.99 19.79 34.61
CA LEU A 8 3.89 18.47 33.99
C LEU A 8 2.79 17.68 34.72
N SER A 9 1.72 17.31 34.01
CA SER A 9 0.72 16.27 34.39
C SER A 9 -0.45 16.38 33.40
N ARG A 10 -0.99 15.32 32.79
CA ARG A 10 -1.30 14.00 33.33
C ARG A 10 -1.29 12.94 32.21
N ARG A 11 -0.82 11.74 32.59
CA ARG A 11 -1.18 10.46 31.96
C ARG A 11 -2.70 10.32 31.85
N ALA A 12 -3.18 9.82 30.72
CA ALA A 12 -4.41 9.05 30.64
C ALA A 12 -4.10 7.72 29.95
N ALA A 13 -4.21 6.65 30.72
CA ALA A 13 -4.25 5.27 30.25
C ALA A 13 -5.71 4.90 30.01
N LEU A 14 -5.99 4.15 28.95
CA LEU A 14 -7.17 3.27 28.84
C LEU A 14 -6.91 2.32 27.66
N THR A 15 -6.31 1.15 27.86
CA THR A 15 -7.01 -0.13 28.02
C THR A 15 -8.20 -0.30 27.07
N GLY A 16 -7.99 -1.09 26.02
CA GLY A 16 -9.04 -1.63 25.15
C GLY A 16 -8.63 -3.00 24.64
N LEU A 17 -8.55 -3.98 25.55
CA LEU A 17 -8.61 -5.40 25.22
C LEU A 17 -10.02 -5.74 24.73
N GLY A 18 -10.13 -6.44 23.61
CA GLY A 18 -11.37 -7.07 23.17
C GLY A 18 -11.38 -7.24 21.65
N GLY A 19 -11.46 -8.42 21.06
CA GLY A 19 -11.62 -9.74 21.63
C GLY A 19 -11.26 -10.77 20.56
N VAL A 20 -10.65 -11.85 21.02
CA VAL A 20 -10.47 -13.08 20.26
C VAL A 20 -11.83 -13.78 20.20
N ALA A 21 -12.30 -14.13 19.01
CA ALA A 21 -13.29 -15.17 18.83
C ALA A 21 -12.86 -16.07 17.67
N LEU A 22 -12.10 -17.08 18.06
CA LEU A 22 -11.82 -18.31 17.33
C LEU A 22 -13.09 -19.18 17.22
N LEU A 23 -13.07 -20.05 16.22
CA LEU A 23 -13.83 -21.32 16.07
C LEU A 23 -15.30 -21.26 15.62
N ALA A 24 -15.52 -21.81 14.41
CA ALA A 24 -16.53 -22.85 14.21
C ALA A 24 -16.03 -23.85 13.15
N ALA A 25 -15.60 -25.01 13.62
CA ALA A 25 -15.43 -26.23 12.85
C ALA A 25 -16.69 -27.11 13.07
N ALA A 26 -17.28 -27.60 11.97
CA ALA A 26 -18.16 -28.78 11.83
C ALA A 26 -18.98 -28.58 10.53
N ALA A 27 -19.12 -29.52 9.60
CA ALA A 27 -19.17 -30.96 9.76
C ALA A 27 -18.67 -31.69 8.49
N CYS A 28 -17.82 -32.70 8.70
CA CYS A 28 -17.69 -33.82 7.77
C CYS A 28 -18.92 -34.72 7.92
N SER A 29 -19.68 -34.87 6.84
CA SER A 29 -20.66 -35.95 6.70
C SER A 29 -20.06 -37.06 5.84
N PRO A 30 -20.02 -38.32 6.29
CA PRO A 30 -19.66 -39.45 5.45
C PRO A 30 -20.91 -39.94 4.69
N SER A 31 -21.13 -39.45 3.47
CA SER A 31 -22.17 -40.03 2.60
C SER A 31 -21.60 -41.19 1.80
N LYS A 32 -21.74 -42.36 2.41
CA LYS A 32 -22.04 -43.68 1.85
C LYS A 32 -22.04 -43.76 0.31
N GLU A 33 -21.06 -44.52 -0.16
CA GLU A 33 -20.90 -45.09 -1.49
C GLU A 33 -22.19 -45.84 -1.92
N ALA A 34 -22.85 -45.32 -2.96
CA ALA A 34 -23.82 -46.06 -3.74
C ALA A 34 -23.14 -46.42 -5.07
N ALA A 35 -22.71 -47.68 -5.17
CA ALA A 35 -22.26 -48.27 -6.41
C ALA A 35 -23.41 -48.21 -7.43
N SER A 36 -23.31 -47.30 -8.39
CA SER A 36 -24.15 -47.27 -9.58
C SER A 36 -23.24 -47.49 -10.79
N SER A 37 -23.24 -48.72 -11.27
CA SER A 37 -22.59 -49.13 -12.51
C SER A 37 -23.32 -48.51 -13.69
N LEU A 38 -22.80 -47.39 -14.20
CA LEU A 38 -23.14 -46.83 -15.51
C LEU A 38 -21.86 -46.75 -16.34
N PRO A 39 -21.89 -47.14 -17.63
CA PRO A 39 -20.75 -47.03 -18.51
C PRO A 39 -20.36 -45.55 -18.69
N ALA A 40 -19.05 -45.33 -18.77
CA ALA A 40 -18.40 -44.03 -18.85
C ALA A 40 -19.08 -43.05 -19.82
N GLY A 41 -19.80 -42.08 -19.27
CA GLY A 41 -20.27 -40.88 -19.96
C GLY A 41 -19.62 -39.68 -19.30
N GLN A 42 -18.80 -38.96 -20.04
CA GLN A 42 -18.06 -37.75 -19.65
C GLN A 42 -18.75 -36.94 -18.55
N ALA A 43 -18.04 -36.72 -17.45
CA ALA A 43 -18.37 -35.63 -16.54
C ALA A 43 -18.53 -34.33 -17.36
N PRO A 44 -19.55 -33.50 -17.08
CA PRO A 44 -19.70 -32.23 -17.77
C PRO A 44 -18.38 -31.46 -17.67
N PRO A 45 -17.89 -30.82 -18.75
CA PRO A 45 -16.66 -30.05 -18.69
C PRO A 45 -16.82 -29.02 -17.57
N VAL A 46 -15.97 -29.12 -16.55
CA VAL A 46 -15.88 -28.11 -15.50
C VAL A 46 -15.67 -26.77 -16.23
N PRO A 47 -16.56 -25.78 -16.08
CA PRO A 47 -16.38 -24.50 -16.73
C PRO A 47 -15.03 -23.96 -16.27
N LYS A 48 -14.07 -23.88 -17.19
CA LYS A 48 -12.81 -23.19 -16.94
C LYS A 48 -13.19 -21.79 -16.52
N ALA A 49 -12.87 -21.43 -15.27
CA ALA A 49 -12.99 -20.06 -14.81
C ALA A 49 -12.33 -19.15 -15.85
N ASP A 50 -13.09 -18.18 -16.38
CA ASP A 50 -12.62 -17.33 -17.44
C ASP A 50 -11.53 -16.41 -16.89
N ALA A 51 -10.28 -16.85 -17.01
CA ALA A 51 -9.11 -16.12 -16.54
C ALA A 51 -9.07 -14.70 -17.12
N THR A 52 -9.65 -14.48 -18.30
CA THR A 52 -9.69 -13.16 -18.95
C THR A 52 -10.63 -12.20 -18.23
N ALA A 53 -11.77 -12.68 -17.71
CA ALA A 53 -12.65 -11.89 -16.86
C ALA A 53 -11.93 -11.45 -15.58
N SER A 54 -11.14 -12.33 -14.97
CA SER A 54 -10.37 -12.00 -13.76
C SER A 54 -9.25 -10.98 -14.02
N ILE A 55 -8.60 -11.02 -15.19
CA ILE A 55 -7.57 -10.05 -15.57
C ILE A 55 -8.18 -8.66 -15.77
N ALA A 56 -9.31 -8.58 -16.48
CA ALA A 56 -9.99 -7.31 -16.71
C ALA A 56 -10.48 -6.65 -15.41
N GLU A 57 -10.90 -7.46 -14.42
CA GLU A 57 -11.26 -6.96 -13.10
C GLU A 57 -10.05 -6.41 -12.34
N GLN A 58 -8.92 -7.10 -12.35
CA GLN A 58 -7.69 -6.62 -11.71
C GLN A 58 -7.15 -5.35 -12.37
N GLN A 59 -7.25 -5.23 -13.69
CA GLN A 59 -6.88 -4.00 -14.41
C GLN A 59 -7.71 -2.80 -13.94
N LYS A 60 -9.03 -2.96 -13.75
CA LYS A 60 -9.88 -1.89 -13.21
C LYS A 60 -9.49 -1.48 -11.79
N VAL A 61 -9.06 -2.45 -10.96
CA VAL A 61 -8.56 -2.16 -9.61
C VAL A 61 -7.28 -1.33 -9.69
N ILE A 62 -6.32 -1.72 -10.55
CA ILE A 62 -5.09 -0.97 -10.78
C ILE A 62 -5.40 0.45 -11.26
N ASP A 63 -6.27 0.61 -12.27
CA ASP A 63 -6.66 1.93 -12.78
C ASP A 63 -7.28 2.82 -11.70
N SER A 64 -8.04 2.23 -10.77
CA SER A 64 -8.62 2.95 -9.64
C SER A 64 -7.55 3.37 -8.63
N LEU A 65 -6.61 2.49 -8.32
CA LEU A 65 -5.48 2.81 -7.44
C LEU A 65 -4.59 3.90 -8.04
N ASP A 66 -4.32 3.85 -9.35
CA ASP A 66 -3.51 4.85 -10.03
C ASP A 66 -4.17 6.24 -9.97
N LYS A 67 -5.49 6.33 -10.14
CA LYS A 67 -6.24 7.58 -9.96
C LYS A 67 -6.10 8.12 -8.53
N GLN A 68 -6.17 7.25 -7.53
CA GLN A 68 -5.98 7.66 -6.13
C GLN A 68 -4.55 8.12 -5.86
N ILE A 69 -3.55 7.42 -6.40
CA ILE A 69 -2.14 7.80 -6.29
C ILE A 69 -1.90 9.18 -6.90
N ILE A 70 -2.43 9.44 -8.10
CA ILE A 70 -2.31 10.74 -8.76
C ILE A 70 -2.89 11.86 -7.90
N GLU A 71 -4.08 11.65 -7.32
CA GLU A 71 -4.73 12.64 -6.47
C GLU A 71 -3.92 12.91 -5.18
N LEU A 72 -3.41 11.86 -4.55
CA LEU A 72 -2.56 11.98 -3.36
C LEU A 72 -1.24 12.70 -3.67
N LEU A 73 -0.64 12.45 -4.82
CA LEU A 73 0.59 13.15 -5.24
C LEU A 73 0.34 14.64 -5.45
N LYS A 74 -0.79 15.04 -6.06
CA LYS A 74 -1.16 16.46 -6.20
C LYS A 74 -1.35 17.14 -4.85
N GLN A 75 -2.12 16.53 -3.95
CA GLN A 75 -2.33 17.08 -2.61
C GLN A 75 -1.01 17.22 -1.84
N ARG A 76 -0.09 16.29 -2.04
CA ARG A 76 1.24 16.33 -1.43
C ARG A 76 2.10 17.46 -2.01
N GLU A 77 2.08 17.68 -3.32
CA GLU A 77 2.76 18.79 -3.99
C GLU A 77 2.24 20.15 -3.49
N ASP A 78 0.92 20.31 -3.38
CA ASP A 78 0.29 21.53 -2.84
C ASP A 78 0.74 21.80 -1.41
N ALA A 79 0.75 20.76 -0.56
CA ALA A 79 1.22 20.86 0.82
C ALA A 79 2.73 21.17 0.91
N ALA A 80 3.54 20.58 0.04
CA ALA A 80 4.97 20.83 -0.03
C ALA A 80 5.25 22.29 -0.45
N THR A 81 4.56 22.77 -1.48
CA THR A 81 4.64 24.15 -1.97
C THR A 81 4.21 25.16 -0.92
N ALA A 82 3.10 24.91 -0.23
CA ALA A 82 2.63 25.74 0.87
C ALA A 82 3.67 25.81 2.00
N LEU A 83 4.27 24.68 2.36
CA LEU A 83 5.30 24.64 3.39
C LEU A 83 6.57 25.41 2.97
N GLN A 84 7.03 25.27 1.73
CA GLN A 84 8.20 26.00 1.23
C GLN A 84 7.98 27.51 1.27
N LYS A 85 6.78 27.98 0.89
CA LYS A 85 6.40 29.41 0.99
C LYS A 85 6.46 29.92 2.43
N LEU A 86 6.03 29.11 3.39
CA LEU A 86 6.09 29.46 4.82
C LEU A 86 7.52 29.47 5.37
N GLN A 87 8.39 28.58 4.87
CA GLN A 87 9.78 28.45 5.32
C GLN A 87 10.74 29.42 4.63
N GLY A 88 10.32 30.03 3.51
CA GLY A 88 11.18 30.92 2.71
C GLY A 88 12.26 30.18 1.90
N GLY A 89 12.12 28.86 1.69
CA GLY A 89 13.09 28.05 0.97
C GLY A 89 12.93 26.54 1.19
N ALA A 90 13.79 25.74 0.54
CA ALA A 90 13.79 24.28 0.67
C ALA A 90 14.43 23.80 1.98
N ASN A 91 13.91 22.72 2.56
CA ASN A 91 14.40 22.12 3.80
C ASN A 91 15.10 20.77 3.54
N SER A 92 16.42 20.81 3.38
CA SER A 92 17.26 19.66 3.03
C SER A 92 17.30 18.54 4.08
N GLY A 93 16.90 18.80 5.34
CA GLY A 93 16.86 17.77 6.39
C GLY A 93 15.67 16.83 6.28
N ARG A 94 14.56 17.26 5.67
CA ARG A 94 13.31 16.49 5.59
C ARG A 94 13.35 15.43 4.48
N ASP A 95 14.08 15.70 3.40
CA ASP A 95 14.11 14.86 2.21
C ASP A 95 14.64 13.45 2.49
N GLN A 96 15.68 13.35 3.32
CA GLN A 96 16.25 12.06 3.70
C GLN A 96 15.26 11.20 4.52
N ALA A 97 14.45 11.83 5.37
CA ALA A 97 13.42 11.14 6.14
C ALA A 97 12.30 10.60 5.22
N ILE A 98 11.92 11.38 4.20
CA ILE A 98 10.96 10.94 3.18
C ILE A 98 11.51 9.75 2.40
N ILE A 99 12.75 9.85 1.89
CA ILE A 99 13.39 8.74 1.14
C ILE A 99 13.42 7.46 1.98
N SER A 100 13.76 7.58 3.27
CA SER A 100 13.81 6.44 4.19
C SER A 100 12.42 5.83 4.42
N ALA A 101 11.38 6.65 4.56
CA ALA A 101 10.00 6.19 4.69
C ALA A 101 9.52 5.42 3.44
N TYR A 102 9.82 5.95 2.24
CA TYR A 102 9.50 5.24 0.99
C TYR A 102 10.31 3.95 0.84
N ALA A 103 11.59 3.93 1.19
CA ALA A 103 12.41 2.72 1.15
C ALA A 103 11.84 1.61 2.07
N ALA A 104 11.36 2.00 3.26
CA ALA A 104 10.72 1.06 4.18
C ALA A 104 9.36 0.55 3.68
N GLY A 105 8.56 1.41 3.05
CA GLY A 105 7.18 1.08 2.64
C GLY A 105 7.04 0.40 1.27
N ALA A 106 7.84 0.82 0.28
CA ALA A 106 7.74 0.36 -1.11
C ALA A 106 8.84 -0.64 -1.51
N GLY A 107 9.68 -1.06 -0.56
CA GLY A 107 10.70 -2.08 -0.78
C GLY A 107 11.87 -1.60 -1.62
N ALA A 108 12.41 -2.49 -2.47
CA ALA A 108 13.68 -2.27 -3.18
C ALA A 108 13.73 -0.96 -4.00
N ASN A 109 12.60 -0.54 -4.58
CA ASN A 109 12.50 0.67 -5.38
C ASN A 109 12.06 1.90 -4.58
N GLY A 110 11.75 1.75 -3.29
CA GLY A 110 11.16 2.81 -2.49
C GLY A 110 12.03 4.05 -2.41
N ALA A 111 13.35 3.90 -2.22
CA ALA A 111 14.26 5.05 -2.19
C ALA A 111 14.31 5.82 -3.52
N ALA A 112 14.09 5.14 -4.66
CA ALA A 112 14.01 5.79 -5.97
C ALA A 112 12.68 6.54 -6.15
N ILE A 113 11.57 5.93 -5.72
CA ILE A 113 10.24 6.56 -5.71
C ILE A 113 10.25 7.82 -4.85
N GLY A 114 10.78 7.75 -3.62
CA GLY A 114 10.84 8.89 -2.72
C GLY A 114 11.60 10.08 -3.32
N ARG A 115 12.70 9.81 -4.04
CA ARG A 115 13.45 10.85 -4.77
C ARG A 115 12.67 11.43 -5.94
N ALA A 116 11.99 10.60 -6.72
CA ALA A 116 11.16 11.07 -7.83
C ALA A 116 10.01 11.97 -7.33
N VAL A 117 9.40 11.58 -6.21
CA VAL A 117 8.31 12.33 -5.56
C VAL A 117 8.80 13.70 -5.05
N ILE A 118 9.95 13.77 -4.39
CA ILE A 118 10.54 15.05 -3.95
C ILE A 118 10.91 15.95 -5.15
N GLY A 119 11.44 15.35 -6.22
CA GLY A 119 11.77 16.06 -7.45
C GLY A 119 10.54 16.69 -8.11
N ALA A 120 9.43 15.95 -8.16
CA ALA A 120 8.15 16.44 -8.66
C ALA A 120 7.65 17.65 -7.87
N ASP A 121 7.71 17.62 -6.53
CA ASP A 121 7.28 18.75 -5.68
C ASP A 121 8.05 20.05 -5.94
N SER A 122 9.33 19.92 -6.30
CA SER A 122 10.26 21.05 -6.39
C SER A 122 10.22 21.72 -7.77
N GLY A 123 9.30 21.31 -8.65
CA GLY A 123 9.23 21.77 -10.04
C GLY A 123 10.39 21.27 -10.92
N GLY A 124 11.21 20.38 -10.38
CA GLY A 124 12.35 19.79 -11.07
C GLY A 124 11.94 18.49 -11.74
N ALA A 125 11.56 18.54 -13.00
CA ALA A 125 11.59 17.38 -13.89
C ALA A 125 13.05 16.96 -14.16
N GLY A 126 13.78 16.60 -13.10
CA GLY A 126 15.17 16.19 -13.12
C GLY A 126 15.27 14.72 -13.46
N ASN A 127 15.22 14.42 -14.76
CA ASN A 127 15.86 13.28 -15.42
C ASN A 127 16.06 12.02 -14.54
N ILE A 128 14.96 11.37 -14.13
CA ILE A 128 15.01 9.99 -13.59
C ILE A 128 15.34 9.06 -14.75
N SER A 129 16.62 8.98 -15.13
CA SER A 129 17.10 7.88 -15.94
C SER A 129 17.01 6.60 -15.10
N PRO A 130 16.16 5.63 -15.46
CA PRO A 130 16.17 4.35 -14.77
C PRO A 130 17.56 3.73 -14.98
N THR A 131 18.28 3.50 -13.89
CA THR A 131 19.46 2.63 -13.93
C THR A 131 18.95 1.22 -14.22
N ALA A 132 18.89 0.86 -15.50
CA ALA A 132 18.66 -0.50 -15.93
C ALA A 132 19.80 -1.36 -15.38
N THR A 133 19.54 -2.07 -14.28
CA THR A 133 20.41 -3.15 -13.84
C THR A 133 20.20 -4.28 -14.83
N SER A 134 20.98 -4.25 -15.91
CA SER A 134 21.12 -5.36 -16.84
C SER A 134 21.77 -6.49 -16.07
N THR A 135 20.95 -7.41 -15.55
CA THR A 135 21.45 -8.69 -15.04
C THR A 135 21.67 -9.58 -16.26
N SER A 136 22.90 -9.61 -16.76
CA SER A 136 23.33 -10.61 -17.74
C SER A 136 23.75 -11.89 -17.02
N HIS A 137 23.35 -13.02 -17.62
CA HIS A 137 23.72 -14.42 -17.36
C HIS A 137 22.80 -15.21 -16.43
#